data_AF-A0A2V9AI79-F1
#
_entry.id   AF-A0A2V9AI79-F1
#
_cell.length_a   1.000
_cell.length_b   1.000
_cell.length_c   1.000
_cell.angle_alpha   90.00
_cell.angle_beta   90.00
_cell.angle_gamma   90.00
#
_symmetry.space_group_name_H-M   'P 1'
#
loop_
_entity.id
_entity.type
_entity.pdbx_description
1 polymer ?
#
loop_
_entity_poly.entity_id
_entity_poly.type
_entity_poly.pdbx_seq_one_letter_code
_entity_poly.pdbx_strand_id
1 'polypeptide(L)' 'MQYTIRNVPDPLDAALRRSAREQGKSLNEVAIEALARGAGLSECRLRQRDLSDIARTWHKDPAFDRALAEQDAIDAELWR' A
#
# COMPACT_ATOMS: atom_id res chain seq x y z
N MET A 1 14.15 25.54 -4.51
CA MET A 1 13.69 25.79 -5.90
C MET A 1 12.17 25.68 -5.89
N GLN A 2 11.42 26.52 -6.60
CA GLN A 2 9.95 26.51 -6.59
C GLN A 2 9.41 26.11 -7.97
N TYR A 3 8.48 25.15 -7.98
CA TYR A 3 7.79 24.70 -9.20
C TYR A 3 6.28 24.96 -9.07
N THR A 4 5.64 25.31 -10.19
CA THR A 4 4.19 25.43 -10.29
C THR A 4 3.66 24.36 -11.24
N ILE A 5 2.79 23.49 -10.74
CA ILE A 5 2.12 22.46 -11.54
C ILE A 5 0.77 23.01 -11.96
N ARG A 6 0.53 23.10 -13.28
CA ARG A 6 -0.70 23.64 -13.87
C ARG A 6 -1.57 22.50 -14.38
N ASN A 7 -2.87 22.76 -14.53
CA ASN A 7 -3.85 21.83 -15.08
C ASN A 7 -3.92 20.48 -14.32
N VAL A 8 -3.90 20.54 -12.99
CA VAL A 8 -4.10 19.35 -12.15
C VAL A 8 -5.55 18.88 -12.32
N PRO A 9 -5.80 17.63 -12.77
CA PRO A 9 -7.16 17.13 -12.91
C PRO A 9 -7.90 17.11 -11.56
N ASP A 10 -9.20 17.42 -11.55
CA ASP A 10 -10.02 17.45 -10.33
C ASP A 10 -9.92 16.17 -9.48
N PRO A 11 -9.92 14.96 -10.07
CA PRO A 11 -9.78 13.73 -9.28
C PRO A 11 -8.43 13.65 -8.54
N LEU A 12 -7.37 14.22 -9.12
CA LEU A 12 -6.03 14.23 -8.53
C LEU A 12 -5.93 15.26 -7.39
N ASP A 13 -6.47 16.47 -7.56
CA ASP A 13 -6.53 17.47 -6.49
C ASP A 13 -7.33 16.94 -5.28
N ALA A 14 -8.49 16.32 -5.54
CA ALA A 14 -9.31 15.71 -4.49
C ALA A 14 -8.56 14.61 -3.73
N ALA A 15 -7.84 13.73 -4.44
CA ALA A 15 -7.04 12.68 -3.83
C ALA A 15 -5.90 13.23 -2.96
N LEU A 16 -5.17 14.25 -3.45
CA LEU A 16 -4.09 14.88 -2.69
C LEU A 16 -4.60 15.59 -1.43
N ARG A 17 -5.74 16.29 -1.52
CA ARG A 17 -6.36 16.95 -0.35
C ARG A 17 -6.87 15.97 0.70
N ARG A 18 -7.44 14.85 0.27
CA ARG A 18 -7.85 13.77 1.18
C ARG A 18 -6.63 13.22 1.92
N SER A 19 -5.59 12.88 1.18
CA SER A 19 -4.33 12.37 1.73
C SER A 19 -3.67 13.35 2.70
N ALA A 20 -3.71 14.66 2.41
CA ALA A 20 -3.19 15.71 3.30
C ALA A 20 -3.95 15.76 4.63
N ARG A 21 -5.28 15.65 4.60
CA ARG A 21 -6.13 15.59 5.81
C ARG A 21 -5.85 14.34 6.64
N GLU A 22 -5.81 13.18 6.00
CA GLU A 22 -5.59 11.88 6.67
C GLU A 22 -4.22 11.82 7.35
N GLN A 23 -3.19 12.41 6.74
CA GLN A 23 -1.83 12.41 7.28
C GLN A 23 -1.52 13.62 8.19
N GLY A 24 -2.42 14.59 8.30
CA GLY A 24 -2.17 15.85 9.02
C GLY A 24 -1.03 16.69 8.43
N LYS A 25 -0.77 16.55 7.12
CA LYS A 25 0.33 17.21 6.40
C LYS A 25 -0.18 18.34 5.52
N SER A 26 0.73 19.23 5.12
CA SER A 26 0.39 20.25 4.12
C SER A 26 0.17 19.62 2.74
N LEU A 27 -0.68 20.24 1.91
CA LEU A 27 -0.93 19.78 0.54
C LEU A 27 0.36 19.72 -0.28
N ASN A 28 1.25 20.70 -0.11
CA ASN A 28 2.52 20.77 -0.82
C ASN A 28 3.46 19.63 -0.42
N GLU A 29 3.52 19.27 0.86
CA GLU A 29 4.32 18.17 1.36
C GLU A 29 3.84 16.82 0.79
N VAL A 30 2.53 16.57 0.81
CA VAL A 30 1.95 15.36 0.19
C VAL A 30 2.20 15.33 -1.32
N ALA A 31 2.11 16.47 -2.01
CA ALA A 31 2.40 16.55 -3.44
C ALA A 31 3.87 16.23 -3.75
N ILE A 32 4.82 16.77 -2.98
CA ILE A 32 6.25 16.46 -3.13
C ILE A 32 6.50 14.96 -2.87
N GLU A 33 5.93 14.39 -1.82
CA GLU A 33 6.06 12.96 -1.54
C GLU A 33 5.46 12.08 -2.66
N ALA A 34 4.31 12.46 -3.21
CA ALA A 34 3.69 11.74 -4.32
C ALA A 34 4.55 11.78 -5.59
N LEU A 35 5.14 12.95 -5.90
CA LEU A 35 6.06 13.10 -7.02
C LEU A 35 7.35 12.31 -6.81
N ALA A 36 7.91 12.35 -5.59
CA ALA A 36 9.08 11.55 -5.25
C ALA A 36 8.78 10.04 -5.36
N ARG A 37 7.57 9.58 -5.00
CA ARG A 37 7.15 8.18 -5.18
C ARG A 37 7.03 7.82 -6.66
N GLY A 38 6.37 8.65 -7.45
CA GLY A 38 6.21 8.44 -8.89
C GLY A 38 7.53 8.46 -9.67
N ALA A 39 8.51 9.26 -9.21
CA ALA A 39 9.84 9.35 -9.80
C ALA A 39 10.82 8.27 -9.30
N GLY A 40 10.39 7.39 -8.38
CA GLY A 40 11.27 6.38 -7.78
C GLY A 40 12.35 6.95 -6.84
N LEU A 41 12.22 8.22 -6.44
CA LEU A 41 13.15 8.95 -5.57
C LEU A 41 12.78 8.88 -4.09
N SER A 42 11.75 8.10 -3.75
CA SER A 42 11.37 7.89 -2.36
C SER A 42 12.39 6.99 -1.66
N GLU A 43 13.33 7.61 -0.95
CA GLU A 43 14.17 6.99 0.10
C GLU A 43 13.32 6.21 1.12
N CYS A 44 12.04 6.57 1.26
CA CYS A 44 11.03 5.70 1.82
C CYS A 44 10.70 4.59 0.80
N ARG A 45 11.59 3.61 0.63
CA ARG A 45 11.11 2.23 0.75
C ARG A 45 10.26 2.27 2.00
N LEU A 46 8.92 2.27 1.87
CA LEU A 46 8.01 2.05 3.01
C LEU A 46 8.76 1.04 3.85
N ARG A 47 9.20 1.40 5.07
CA ARG A 47 10.07 0.53 5.87
C ARG A 47 9.28 -0.76 5.96
N GLN A 48 9.62 -1.72 5.09
CA GLN A 48 8.93 -2.98 5.05
C GLN A 48 9.25 -3.53 6.41
N ARG A 49 8.21 -3.86 7.16
CA ARG A 49 8.41 -4.49 8.45
C ARG A 49 9.38 -5.64 8.20
N ASP A 50 10.49 -5.63 8.91
CA ASP A 50 11.41 -6.76 8.84
C ASP A 50 10.64 -7.96 9.41
N LEU A 51 10.40 -8.95 8.55
CA LEU A 51 9.73 -10.20 8.91
C LEU A 51 10.75 -11.33 9.05
N SER A 52 12.04 -11.02 9.07
CA SER A 52 13.11 -12.02 9.23
C SER A 52 13.03 -12.74 10.59
N ASP A 53 12.38 -12.13 11.58
CA ASP A 53 12.10 -12.69 12.91
C ASP A 53 11.08 -13.84 12.88
N ILE A 54 10.15 -13.82 11.91
CA ILE A 54 9.14 -14.87 11.72
C ILE A 54 9.45 -15.81 10.55
N ALA A 55 10.38 -15.44 9.67
CA ALA A 55 10.82 -16.30 8.61
C ALA A 55 11.46 -17.58 9.20
N ARG A 56 11.01 -18.75 8.75
CA ARG A 56 11.48 -20.08 9.22
C ARG A 56 11.10 -20.44 10.66
N THR A 57 10.26 -19.68 11.34
CA THR A 57 9.75 -20.05 12.67
C THR A 57 8.47 -20.88 12.63
N TRP A 58 7.99 -21.21 11.42
CA TRP A 58 6.77 -22.00 11.24
C TRP A 58 6.88 -23.37 11.90
N HIS A 59 5.91 -23.69 12.76
CA HIS A 59 5.72 -25.00 13.33
C HIS A 59 4.54 -25.69 12.64
N LYS A 60 4.67 -26.99 12.34
CA LYS A 60 3.58 -27.75 11.73
C LYS A 60 2.34 -27.73 12.62
N ASP A 61 1.22 -27.31 12.06
CA ASP A 61 -0.06 -27.24 12.76
C ASP A 61 -1.15 -27.96 11.95
N PRO A 62 -1.59 -29.16 12.38
CA PRO A 62 -2.63 -29.92 11.71
C PRO A 62 -4.01 -29.24 11.65
N ALA A 63 -4.27 -28.24 12.50
CA ALA A 63 -5.49 -27.43 12.40
C ALA A 63 -5.38 -26.43 11.25
N PHE A 64 -4.22 -25.77 11.13
CA PHE A 64 -3.92 -24.87 10.01
C PHE A 64 -3.94 -25.62 8.66
N ASP A 65 -3.32 -26.81 8.59
CA ASP A 65 -3.29 -27.60 7.36
C ASP A 65 -4.70 -27.99 6.88
N ARG A 66 -5.60 -28.31 7.82
CA ARG A 66 -7.01 -28.60 7.51
C ARG A 66 -7.77 -27.36 7.01
N ALA A 67 -7.59 -26.23 7.69
CA ALA A 67 -8.21 -24.97 7.27
C ALA A 67 -7.74 -24.53 5.87
N LEU A 68 -6.45 -24.74 5.55
CA LEU A 68 -5.91 -24.44 4.24
C LEU A 68 -6.53 -25.33 3.15
N ALA A 69 -6.68 -26.63 3.42
CA ALA A 69 -7.32 -27.55 2.48
C ALA A 69 -8.82 -27.21 2.23
N GLU A 70 -9.53 -26.74 3.26
CA GLU A 70 -10.90 -26.25 3.11
C GLU A 70 -10.97 -24.94 2.31
N GLN A 71 -10.01 -24.03 2.50
CA GLN A 71 -9.92 -22.77 1.75
C GLN A 71 -9.60 -22.99 0.26
N ASP A 72 -8.73 -23.95 -0.05
CA ASP A 72 -8.33 -24.28 -1.43
C ASP A 72 -9.44 -25.00 -2.23
N ALA A 73 -10.53 -25.41 -1.56
CA ALA A 73 -11.69 -25.98 -2.22
C ALA A 73 -12.43 -24.91 -3.04
N ILE A 74 -12.40 -25.08 -4.35
CA ILE A 74 -13.04 -24.19 -5.31
C ILE A 74 -14.53 -24.54 -5.43
N ASP A 75 -15.40 -23.55 -5.18
CA ASP A 75 -16.80 -23.62 -5.55
C ASP A 75 -17.01 -23.20 -7.01
N ALA A 76 -17.32 -24.17 -7.87
CA ALA A 76 -17.50 -23.97 -9.30
C ALA A 76 -18.81 -23.22 -9.67
N GLU A 77 -19.75 -23.08 -8.75
CA GLU A 77 -20.96 -22.28 -8.94
C GLU A 77 -20.69 -20.80 -8.62
N LEU A 78 -19.85 -20.54 -7.61
CA LEU A 78 -19.41 -19.18 -7.26
C LEU A 78 -18.41 -18.59 -8.28
N TRP A 79 -17.72 -19.44 -9.06
CA TRP A 79 -16.67 -19.03 -10.00
C TRP A 79 -17.12 -18.89 -11.46
N ARG A 80 -18.41 -19.03 -11.75
CA ARG A 80 -19.01 -18.72 -13.07
C ARG A 80 -19.54 -17.29 -13.12
#